data_AF-A0A7W1KD34-F1
#
_entry.id   AF-A0A7W1KD34-F1
#
_cell.length_a   1.000
_cell.length_b   1.000
_cell.length_c   1.000
_cell.angle_alpha   90.00
_cell.angle_beta   90.00
_cell.angle_gamma   90.00
#
_symmetry.space_group_name_H-M   'P 1'
#
loop_
_entity.id
_entity.type
_entity.pdbx_description
1 polymer ?
#
loop_
_entity_poly.entity_id
_entity_poly.type
_entity_poly.pdbx_seq_one_letter_code
_entity_poly.pdbx_strand_id
1 'polypeptide(L)'
;MTAGCPSPQRLAARERAGCIALAVVLALAMHWPLPLHLGRDIAQDLGDPLVQAWQVAWDGHALATQPLSLFQANMFWPLPDSLAFSDALVGYAPAGLIGEGTHAAIARYDLLFLFAYALCFAGAYRLARELGVRAAGAVVAGAAFAYAPWRLEQEGHLHIISSGAIALALALLIGGYRRRSPRTILAGWLVATWQFSIGFSLGLPLAYLLAAGGMVVTIGWWRRDRPRPPRGVAIASAAGMLCFALVAGLLARPYMRVLDNHPEAQRTIEDVAAFSGPPYEFLVASQDSRLWGAATAGLREHLNVVPEQTLFPGLAILALAIAGVWIGTALQRRVRRGLAVATLAIAILSLGFELNGVGWLYPYRWLYELLPGWQGIRVPGRLHTFTTLCLALLAAGAAQALT
;
A
#
# COMPACT_ATOMS: atom_id res chain seq x y z
N MET A 1 7.68 27.07 13.44
CA MET A 1 6.34 26.43 13.48
C MET A 1 5.34 27.51 13.12
N THR A 2 4.60 27.37 12.03
CA THR A 2 3.50 28.31 11.74
C THR A 2 2.29 27.93 12.59
N ALA A 3 1.70 28.93 13.25
CA ALA A 3 0.42 28.82 13.94
C ALA A 3 -0.62 28.10 13.06
N GLY A 4 -1.36 27.15 13.63
CA GLY A 4 -2.48 26.47 12.95
C GLY A 4 -2.35 24.96 12.73
N CYS A 5 -1.39 24.26 13.35
CA CYS A 5 -1.43 22.79 13.37
C CYS A 5 -2.40 22.33 14.46
N PRO A 6 -3.45 21.54 14.14
CA PRO A 6 -4.33 20.98 15.17
C PRO A 6 -3.48 20.22 16.19
N SER A 7 -3.85 20.34 17.46
CA SER A 7 -3.15 19.67 18.55
C SER A 7 -3.10 18.16 18.28
N PRO A 8 -1.95 17.50 18.54
CA PRO A 8 -1.80 16.08 18.27
C PRO A 8 -2.81 15.28 19.11
N GLN A 9 -3.79 14.67 18.45
CA GLN A 9 -4.83 13.90 19.13
C GLN A 9 -4.29 12.53 19.53
N ARG A 10 -4.13 12.29 20.84
CA ARG A 10 -3.98 10.93 21.35
C ARG A 10 -5.35 10.26 21.28
N LEU A 11 -5.46 9.16 20.54
CA LEU A 11 -6.68 8.36 20.57
C LEU A 11 -6.88 7.79 21.97
N ALA A 12 -8.10 7.87 22.50
CA ALA A 12 -8.44 7.17 23.73
C ALA A 12 -8.34 5.65 23.51
N ALA A 13 -8.06 4.87 24.57
CA ALA A 13 -7.98 3.41 24.45
C ALA A 13 -9.30 2.81 23.92
N ARG A 14 -10.45 3.31 24.40
CA ARG A 14 -11.79 2.93 23.91
C ARG A 14 -11.95 3.18 22.42
N GLU A 15 -11.45 4.30 21.93
CA GLU A 15 -11.56 4.66 20.52
C GLU A 15 -10.70 3.76 19.64
N ARG A 16 -9.48 3.43 20.08
CA ARG A 16 -8.63 2.46 19.37
C ARG A 16 -9.29 1.08 19.30
N ALA A 17 -9.81 0.60 20.43
CA ALA A 17 -10.50 -0.69 20.48
C ALA A 17 -11.74 -0.69 19.57
N GLY A 18 -12.54 0.37 19.61
CA GLY A 18 -13.71 0.53 18.72
C GLY A 18 -13.34 0.55 17.24
N CYS A 19 -12.27 1.26 16.87
CA CYS A 19 -11.75 1.27 15.50
C CYS A 19 -11.30 -0.12 15.03
N ILE A 20 -10.56 -0.85 15.87
CA ILE A 20 -10.08 -2.20 15.54
C ILE A 20 -11.25 -3.16 15.40
N ALA A 21 -12.20 -3.13 16.34
CA ALA A 21 -13.41 -3.95 16.28
C ALA A 21 -14.22 -3.66 15.01
N LEU A 22 -14.43 -2.39 14.68
CA LEU A 22 -15.12 -1.99 13.45
C LEU A 22 -14.36 -2.48 12.20
N ALA A 23 -13.04 -2.34 12.17
CA ALA A 23 -12.21 -2.78 11.05
C ALA A 23 -12.35 -4.29 10.81
N VAL A 24 -12.30 -5.08 11.88
CA VAL A 24 -12.46 -6.55 11.82
C VAL A 24 -13.88 -6.91 11.39
N VAL A 25 -14.91 -6.32 12.00
CA VAL A 25 -16.31 -6.60 11.65
C VAL A 25 -16.59 -6.28 10.18
N LEU A 26 -16.12 -5.14 9.68
CA LEU A 26 -16.31 -4.78 8.28
C LEU A 26 -15.55 -5.73 7.33
N ALA A 27 -14.33 -6.15 7.68
CA ALA A 27 -13.58 -7.09 6.84
C ALA A 27 -14.30 -8.45 6.76
N LEU A 28 -14.80 -8.96 7.90
CA LEU A 28 -15.58 -10.20 7.94
C LEU A 28 -16.89 -10.09 7.16
N ALA A 29 -17.58 -8.95 7.26
CA ALA A 29 -18.85 -8.73 6.57
C ALA A 29 -18.68 -8.55 5.06
N MET A 30 -17.66 -7.81 4.63
CA MET A 30 -17.41 -7.54 3.21
C MET A 30 -16.99 -8.79 2.44
N HIS A 31 -16.26 -9.70 3.09
CA HIS A 31 -15.78 -10.94 2.47
C HIS A 31 -16.60 -12.17 2.90
N TRP A 32 -17.83 -11.97 3.36
CA TRP A 32 -18.75 -13.07 3.61
C TRP A 32 -19.05 -13.83 2.31
N PRO A 33 -19.00 -15.18 2.27
CA PRO A 33 -18.92 -16.12 3.40
C PRO A 33 -17.52 -16.67 3.71
N LEU A 34 -16.42 -16.10 3.20
CA LEU A 34 -15.04 -16.61 3.42
C LEU A 34 -14.73 -16.97 4.88
N PRO A 35 -15.12 -16.17 5.90
CA PRO A 35 -14.83 -16.51 7.30
C PRO A 35 -15.44 -17.83 7.79
N LEU A 36 -16.45 -18.38 7.11
CA LEU A 36 -17.07 -19.67 7.43
C LEU A 36 -16.31 -20.87 6.86
N HIS A 37 -15.45 -20.65 5.86
CA HIS A 37 -14.79 -21.70 5.10
C HIS A 37 -13.26 -21.55 5.08
N LEU A 38 -12.70 -20.94 6.13
CA LEU A 38 -11.25 -20.76 6.28
C LEU A 38 -10.51 -22.08 6.11
N GLY A 39 -9.52 -22.12 5.22
CA GLY A 39 -8.74 -23.33 4.93
C GLY A 39 -9.36 -24.29 3.93
N ARG A 40 -10.61 -24.04 3.50
CA ARG A 40 -11.32 -24.80 2.46
C ARG A 40 -11.47 -23.98 1.18
N ASP A 41 -11.98 -22.77 1.32
CA ASP A 41 -12.13 -21.81 0.22
C ASP A 41 -10.93 -20.86 0.23
N ILE A 42 -10.62 -20.23 -0.89
CA ILE A 42 -9.59 -19.19 -0.98
C ILE A 42 -10.20 -17.91 -1.57
N ALA A 43 -9.72 -16.76 -1.11
CA ALA A 43 -10.23 -15.48 -1.58
C ALA A 43 -10.04 -15.28 -3.10
N GLN A 44 -11.08 -14.76 -3.76
CA GLN A 44 -11.11 -14.36 -5.17
C GLN A 44 -11.00 -15.52 -6.19
N ASP A 45 -9.81 -16.04 -6.50
CA ASP A 45 -9.63 -17.12 -7.48
C ASP A 45 -8.54 -18.14 -7.11
N LEU A 46 -8.34 -19.14 -7.98
CA LEU A 46 -7.37 -20.24 -7.78
C LEU A 46 -5.98 -19.96 -8.37
N GLY A 47 -5.72 -18.75 -8.86
CA GLY A 47 -4.45 -18.36 -9.44
C GLY A 47 -3.46 -17.86 -8.40
N ASP A 48 -3.25 -16.55 -8.38
CA ASP A 48 -2.29 -15.86 -7.51
C ASP A 48 -2.47 -16.13 -6.01
N PRO A 49 -3.70 -16.26 -5.47
CA PRO A 49 -3.92 -16.60 -4.08
C PRO A 49 -3.25 -17.91 -3.64
N LEU A 50 -3.29 -18.96 -4.45
CA LEU A 50 -2.66 -20.24 -4.12
C LEU A 50 -1.13 -20.14 -4.06
N VAL A 51 -0.54 -19.39 -4.99
CA VAL A 51 0.91 -19.13 -4.99
C VAL A 51 1.30 -18.37 -3.74
N GLN A 52 0.53 -17.36 -3.35
CA GLN A 52 0.82 -16.54 -2.17
C GLN A 52 0.56 -17.30 -0.86
N ALA A 53 -0.41 -18.22 -0.82
CA ALA A 53 -0.58 -19.14 0.30
C ALA A 53 0.63 -20.07 0.45
N TRP A 54 1.17 -20.57 -0.66
CA TRP A 54 2.42 -21.32 -0.68
C TRP A 54 3.61 -20.47 -0.21
N GLN A 55 3.75 -19.21 -0.67
CA GLN A 55 4.84 -18.32 -0.25
C GLN A 55 4.86 -18.12 1.27
N VAL A 56 3.72 -17.83 1.90
CA VAL A 56 3.64 -17.67 3.36
C VAL A 56 3.98 -18.98 4.07
N ALA A 57 3.54 -20.13 3.54
CA ALA A 57 3.90 -21.43 4.10
C ALA A 57 5.39 -21.76 3.96
N TRP A 58 5.98 -21.46 2.81
CA TRP A 58 7.40 -21.60 2.53
C TRP A 58 8.23 -20.73 3.45
N ASP A 59 7.87 -19.45 3.60
CA ASP A 59 8.57 -18.51 4.47
C ASP A 59 8.62 -18.99 5.92
N GLY A 60 7.50 -19.52 6.43
CA GLY A 60 7.45 -20.15 7.75
C GLY A 60 8.37 -21.36 7.86
N HIS A 61 8.30 -22.27 6.89
CA HIS A 61 9.19 -23.42 6.81
C HIS A 61 10.66 -22.97 6.82
N ALA A 62 11.03 -22.03 5.95
CA ALA A 62 12.38 -21.55 5.80
C ALA A 62 12.88 -20.81 7.05
N LEU A 63 12.04 -20.03 7.74
CA LEU A 63 12.40 -19.45 9.03
C LEU A 63 12.73 -20.50 10.09
N ALA A 64 12.03 -21.64 10.09
CA ALA A 64 12.24 -22.70 11.06
C ALA A 64 13.43 -23.61 10.73
N THR A 65 13.64 -23.92 9.46
CA THR A 65 14.59 -24.96 9.03
C THR A 65 15.87 -24.41 8.38
N GLN A 66 15.78 -23.25 7.71
CA GLN A 66 16.88 -22.70 6.91
C GLN A 66 16.87 -21.15 6.83
N PRO A 67 16.94 -20.44 7.97
CA PRO A 67 16.67 -18.99 8.02
C PRO A 67 17.66 -18.13 7.21
N LEU A 68 18.88 -18.62 6.96
CA LEU A 68 19.89 -17.94 6.14
C LEU A 68 19.72 -18.19 4.63
N SER A 69 18.85 -19.13 4.26
CA SER A 69 18.58 -19.56 2.89
C SER A 69 17.10 -19.37 2.54
N LEU A 70 16.44 -18.37 3.14
CA LEU A 70 15.00 -18.13 2.99
C LEU A 70 14.52 -18.08 1.53
N PHE A 71 15.33 -17.48 0.65
CA PHE A 71 15.00 -17.33 -0.76
C PHE A 71 15.21 -18.60 -1.62
N GLN A 72 15.80 -19.66 -1.07
CA GLN A 72 16.06 -20.92 -1.78
C GLN A 72 14.81 -21.81 -1.78
N ALA A 73 13.76 -21.34 -2.45
CA ALA A 73 12.47 -22.01 -2.51
C ALA A 73 12.44 -23.25 -3.40
N ASN A 74 11.45 -24.12 -3.16
CA ASN A 74 11.25 -25.31 -3.98
C ASN A 74 10.57 -25.01 -5.33
N MET A 75 10.08 -23.78 -5.54
CA MET A 75 9.54 -23.35 -6.82
C MET A 75 10.65 -23.35 -7.88
N PHE A 76 10.33 -23.81 -9.09
CA PHE A 76 11.25 -23.86 -10.23
C PHE A 76 12.57 -24.63 -9.97
N TRP A 77 12.55 -25.66 -9.11
CA TRP A 77 13.74 -26.48 -8.84
C TRP A 77 14.43 -26.94 -10.15
N PRO A 78 15.77 -26.80 -10.29
CA PRO A 78 16.75 -26.45 -9.25
C PRO A 78 17.19 -24.97 -9.25
N LEU A 79 16.39 -24.03 -9.74
CA LEU A 79 16.80 -22.62 -9.80
C LEU A 79 17.08 -22.03 -8.40
N PRO A 80 18.23 -21.37 -8.18
CA PRO A 80 18.52 -20.69 -6.93
C PRO A 80 17.72 -19.40 -6.79
N ASP A 81 17.52 -18.95 -5.55
CA ASP A 81 16.75 -17.73 -5.22
C ASP A 81 15.34 -17.69 -5.83
N SER A 82 14.74 -18.86 -6.05
CA SER A 82 13.47 -18.99 -6.76
C SER A 82 12.31 -18.23 -6.11
N LEU A 83 12.38 -17.92 -4.81
CA LEU A 83 11.41 -17.06 -4.12
C LEU A 83 11.44 -15.61 -4.64
N ALA A 84 12.59 -15.12 -5.12
CA ALA A 84 12.78 -13.74 -5.58
C ALA A 84 12.26 -13.49 -7.01
N PHE A 85 11.69 -14.48 -7.68
CA PHE A 85 11.01 -14.28 -8.97
C PHE A 85 9.64 -13.59 -8.82
N SER A 86 9.13 -13.49 -7.60
CA SER A 86 7.90 -12.77 -7.25
C SER A 86 8.08 -12.00 -5.95
N ASP A 87 7.11 -11.17 -5.58
CA ASP A 87 7.08 -10.54 -4.26
C ASP A 87 7.01 -11.63 -3.18
N ALA A 88 8.04 -11.68 -2.33
CA ALA A 88 8.26 -12.81 -1.44
C ALA A 88 7.37 -12.88 -0.19
N LEU A 89 6.59 -11.83 0.14
CA LEU A 89 5.72 -11.79 1.32
C LEU A 89 6.43 -11.99 2.68
N VAL A 90 7.74 -11.72 2.76
CA VAL A 90 8.57 -11.94 3.97
C VAL A 90 8.02 -11.29 5.24
N GLY A 91 7.29 -10.17 5.11
CA GLY A 91 6.59 -9.55 6.24
C GLY A 91 5.57 -10.47 6.95
N TYR A 92 5.06 -11.48 6.24
CA TYR A 92 4.12 -12.48 6.75
C TYR A 92 4.76 -13.81 7.15
N ALA A 93 6.07 -13.96 7.00
CA ALA A 93 6.80 -15.18 7.33
C ALA A 93 6.47 -15.78 8.71
N PRO A 94 6.28 -14.99 9.81
CA PRO A 94 5.90 -15.56 11.11
C PRO A 94 4.53 -16.26 11.11
N ALA A 95 3.57 -15.84 10.28
CA ALA A 95 2.29 -16.54 10.15
C ALA A 95 2.47 -17.95 9.58
N GLY A 96 3.50 -18.13 8.74
CA GLY A 96 3.91 -19.41 8.20
C GLY A 96 4.35 -20.45 9.24
N LEU A 97 4.69 -20.05 10.47
CA LEU A 97 5.11 -20.96 11.53
C LEU A 97 3.92 -21.68 12.22
N ILE A 98 2.68 -21.25 11.94
CA ILE A 98 1.49 -21.72 12.64
C ILE A 98 0.76 -22.77 11.81
N GLY A 99 0.76 -24.01 12.28
CA GLY A 99 0.08 -25.13 11.63
C GLY A 99 0.84 -25.69 10.41
N GLU A 100 0.46 -26.91 10.02
CA GLU A 100 1.13 -27.67 8.95
C GLU A 100 0.14 -28.16 7.90
N GLY A 101 0.65 -28.48 6.70
CA GLY A 101 -0.14 -28.98 5.59
C GLY A 101 -0.89 -27.92 4.80
N THR A 102 -1.58 -28.36 3.76
CA THR A 102 -2.27 -27.51 2.78
C THR A 102 -3.44 -26.75 3.39
N HIS A 103 -4.26 -27.41 4.21
CA HIS A 103 -5.38 -26.75 4.89
C HIS A 103 -4.91 -25.57 5.77
N ALA A 104 -3.84 -25.75 6.54
CA ALA A 104 -3.27 -24.67 7.33
C ALA A 104 -2.69 -23.55 6.46
N ALA A 105 -2.10 -23.87 5.29
CA ALA A 105 -1.61 -22.86 4.35
C ALA A 105 -2.74 -21.95 3.83
N ILE A 106 -3.85 -22.54 3.41
CA ILE A 106 -5.02 -21.80 2.96
C ILE A 106 -5.62 -20.98 4.12
N ALA A 107 -5.79 -21.58 5.31
CA ALA A 107 -6.34 -20.87 6.46
C ALA A 107 -5.48 -19.65 6.88
N ARG A 108 -4.15 -19.78 6.82
CA ARG A 108 -3.22 -18.66 7.07
C ARG A 108 -3.41 -17.56 6.04
N TYR A 109 -3.49 -17.91 4.75
CA TYR A 109 -3.73 -16.95 3.69
C TYR A 109 -5.05 -16.19 3.91
N ASP A 110 -6.16 -16.89 4.16
CA ASP A 110 -7.48 -16.27 4.35
C ASP A 110 -7.48 -15.31 5.55
N LEU A 111 -6.84 -15.71 6.66
CA LEU A 111 -6.70 -14.85 7.83
C LEU A 111 -5.83 -13.62 7.54
N LEU A 112 -4.76 -13.77 6.77
CA LEU A 112 -3.91 -12.65 6.35
C LEU A 112 -4.63 -11.71 5.38
N PHE A 113 -5.46 -12.26 4.49
CA PHE A 113 -6.33 -11.51 3.60
C PHE A 113 -7.31 -10.63 4.40
N LEU A 114 -8.04 -11.23 5.35
CA LEU A 114 -8.95 -10.48 6.25
C LEU A 114 -8.19 -9.45 7.10
N PHE A 115 -7.00 -9.82 7.59
CA PHE A 115 -6.11 -8.92 8.32
C PHE A 115 -5.66 -7.73 7.46
N ALA A 116 -5.34 -7.92 6.18
CA ALA A 116 -4.91 -6.86 5.28
C ALA A 116 -6.00 -5.78 5.12
N TYR A 117 -7.26 -6.18 4.99
CA TYR A 117 -8.41 -5.27 4.96
C TYR A 117 -8.63 -4.55 6.29
N ALA A 118 -8.61 -5.27 7.41
CA ALA A 118 -8.77 -4.66 8.73
C ALA A 118 -7.63 -3.66 9.03
N LEU A 119 -6.39 -4.02 8.72
CA LEU A 119 -5.23 -3.15 8.90
C LEU A 119 -5.31 -1.92 7.98
N CYS A 120 -5.82 -2.08 6.76
CA CYS A 120 -6.03 -0.98 5.83
C CYS A 120 -7.02 0.05 6.37
N PHE A 121 -8.17 -0.42 6.85
CA PHE A 121 -9.17 0.45 7.47
C PHE A 121 -8.56 1.17 8.69
N ALA A 122 -7.94 0.41 9.60
CA ALA A 122 -7.38 0.96 10.84
C ALA A 122 -6.23 1.94 10.57
N GLY A 123 -5.38 1.65 9.58
CA GLY A 123 -4.27 2.50 9.15
C GLY A 123 -4.74 3.85 8.60
N ALA A 124 -5.71 3.84 7.66
CA ALA A 124 -6.27 5.08 7.11
C ALA A 124 -7.07 5.87 8.15
N TYR A 125 -7.86 5.19 8.99
CA TYR A 125 -8.53 5.83 10.13
C TYR A 125 -7.51 6.56 11.01
N ARG A 126 -6.44 5.85 11.41
CA ARG A 126 -5.40 6.40 12.28
C ARG A 126 -4.69 7.59 11.64
N LEU A 127 -4.40 7.52 10.34
CA LEU A 127 -3.78 8.61 9.58
C LEU A 127 -4.70 9.84 9.50
N ALA A 128 -5.98 9.65 9.18
CA ALA A 128 -6.96 10.74 9.15
C ALA A 128 -7.06 11.45 10.51
N ARG A 129 -7.09 10.68 11.61
CA ARG A 129 -7.06 11.24 12.97
C ARG A 129 -5.80 12.05 13.26
N GLU A 130 -4.63 11.59 12.82
CA GLU A 130 -3.38 12.35 12.94
C GLU A 130 -3.39 13.63 12.09
N LEU A 131 -4.12 13.67 10.98
CA LEU A 131 -4.24 14.87 10.15
C LEU A 131 -5.26 15.89 10.68
N GLY A 132 -6.02 15.55 11.73
CA GLY A 132 -6.95 16.45 12.41
C GLY A 132 -8.42 16.11 12.19
N VAL A 133 -8.72 15.04 11.45
CA VAL A 133 -10.09 14.58 11.23
C VAL A 133 -10.65 13.94 12.51
N ARG A 134 -11.93 14.10 12.79
CA ARG A 134 -12.68 13.49 13.91
C ARG A 134 -13.04 12.03 13.58
N ALA A 135 -13.56 11.31 14.58
CA ALA A 135 -13.89 9.88 14.45
C ALA A 135 -14.78 9.56 13.24
N ALA A 136 -15.90 10.28 13.06
CA ALA A 136 -16.85 10.03 11.96
C ALA A 136 -16.19 10.17 10.57
N GLY A 137 -15.50 11.27 10.30
CA GLY A 137 -14.75 11.44 9.05
C GLY A 137 -13.63 10.41 8.90
N ALA A 138 -12.95 10.03 9.98
CA ALA A 138 -11.90 9.01 9.93
C ALA A 138 -12.44 7.61 9.61
N VAL A 139 -13.68 7.27 10.00
CA VAL A 139 -14.37 6.05 9.54
C VAL A 139 -14.51 6.08 8.02
N VAL A 140 -14.85 7.23 7.43
CA VAL A 140 -14.93 7.38 5.97
C VAL A 140 -13.57 7.20 5.32
N ALA A 141 -12.47 7.73 5.89
CA ALA A 141 -11.12 7.44 5.38
C ALA A 141 -10.81 5.94 5.41
N GLY A 142 -11.10 5.28 6.54
CA GLY A 142 -10.90 3.84 6.69
C GLY A 142 -11.67 3.04 5.65
N ALA A 143 -12.97 3.32 5.50
CA ALA A 143 -13.84 2.63 4.55
C ALA A 143 -13.45 2.91 3.09
N ALA A 144 -13.19 4.17 2.74
CA ALA A 144 -12.81 4.56 1.39
C ALA A 144 -11.47 3.97 0.97
N PHE A 145 -10.50 3.83 1.89
CA PHE A 145 -9.20 3.22 1.54
C PHE A 145 -9.27 1.69 1.51
N ALA A 146 -9.96 1.07 2.47
CA ALA A 146 -10.05 -0.38 2.58
C ALA A 146 -10.99 -1.02 1.56
N TYR A 147 -11.99 -0.31 1.06
CA TYR A 147 -13.02 -0.87 0.17
C TYR A 147 -13.24 -0.02 -1.08
N ALA A 148 -12.21 0.73 -1.53
CA ALA A 148 -12.23 1.37 -2.83
C ALA A 148 -12.47 0.33 -3.93
N PRO A 149 -13.33 0.59 -4.94
CA PRO A 149 -13.60 -0.37 -6.02
C PRO A 149 -12.34 -0.88 -6.72
N TRP A 150 -11.36 -0.02 -7.02
CA TRP A 150 -10.05 -0.42 -7.54
C TRP A 150 -9.37 -1.50 -6.70
N ARG A 151 -9.40 -1.37 -5.37
CA ARG A 151 -8.73 -2.31 -4.47
C ARG A 151 -9.44 -3.66 -4.43
N LEU A 152 -10.77 -3.67 -4.55
CA LEU A 152 -11.55 -4.91 -4.61
C LEU A 152 -11.23 -5.71 -5.88
N GLU A 153 -10.85 -5.05 -6.98
CA GLU A 153 -10.35 -5.75 -8.18
C GLU A 153 -9.00 -6.44 -7.94
N GLN A 154 -8.25 -5.98 -6.93
CA GLN A 154 -6.91 -6.47 -6.61
C GLN A 154 -6.92 -7.57 -5.53
N GLU A 155 -8.08 -8.16 -5.24
CA GLU A 155 -8.25 -9.17 -4.18
C GLU A 155 -7.36 -10.41 -4.36
N GLY A 156 -7.04 -10.81 -5.60
CA GLY A 156 -6.10 -11.90 -5.88
C GLY A 156 -4.65 -11.64 -5.46
N HIS A 157 -4.32 -10.37 -5.16
CA HIS A 157 -2.94 -9.93 -4.92
C HIS A 157 -2.74 -9.50 -3.45
N LEU A 158 -2.50 -10.45 -2.54
CA LEU A 158 -2.23 -10.19 -1.11
C LEU A 158 -1.13 -9.13 -0.93
N HIS A 159 -0.05 -9.21 -1.71
CA HIS A 159 1.04 -8.22 -1.68
C HIS A 159 0.59 -6.77 -1.99
N ILE A 160 -0.51 -6.59 -2.75
CA ILE A 160 -1.08 -5.28 -3.10
C ILE A 160 -2.14 -4.83 -2.10
N ILE A 161 -3.07 -5.72 -1.73
CA ILE A 161 -4.07 -5.38 -0.70
C ILE A 161 -3.40 -5.22 0.68
N SER A 162 -2.21 -5.75 0.91
CA SER A 162 -1.43 -5.54 2.13
C SER A 162 -0.77 -4.16 2.17
N SER A 163 -1.56 -3.10 2.04
CA SER A 163 -1.15 -1.69 1.99
C SER A 163 -1.50 -0.90 3.25
N GLY A 164 -2.16 -1.52 4.24
CA GLY A 164 -2.61 -0.83 5.44
C GLY A 164 -1.48 -0.28 6.32
N ALA A 165 -0.32 -0.93 6.33
CA ALA A 165 0.83 -0.44 7.06
C ALA A 165 1.47 0.80 6.43
N ILE A 166 1.23 1.11 5.14
CA ILE A 166 1.60 2.39 4.54
C ILE A 166 0.96 3.53 5.32
N ALA A 167 -0.38 3.50 5.44
CA ALA A 167 -1.12 4.54 6.14
C ALA A 167 -0.76 4.59 7.64
N LEU A 168 -0.59 3.43 8.28
CA LEU A 168 -0.21 3.34 9.69
C LEU A 168 1.21 3.88 9.95
N ALA A 169 2.19 3.54 9.11
CA ALA A 169 3.56 4.05 9.21
C ALA A 169 3.58 5.58 9.10
N LEU A 170 2.88 6.14 8.10
CA LEU A 170 2.76 7.58 7.94
C LEU A 170 2.10 8.23 9.17
N ALA A 171 1.05 7.62 9.73
CA ALA A 171 0.38 8.14 10.92
C ALA A 171 1.30 8.14 12.15
N LEU A 172 2.06 7.06 12.36
CA LEU A 172 3.01 6.92 13.45
C LEU A 172 4.18 7.88 13.29
N LEU A 173 4.74 8.03 12.09
CA LEU A 173 5.83 8.97 11.83
C LEU A 173 5.38 10.42 12.02
N ILE A 174 4.29 10.84 11.36
CA ILE A 174 3.73 12.21 11.49
C ILE A 174 3.46 12.51 12.96
N GLY A 175 2.74 11.62 13.64
CA GLY A 175 2.37 11.81 15.02
C GLY A 175 3.57 11.77 15.98
N GLY A 176 4.53 10.87 15.73
CA GLY A 176 5.77 10.72 16.48
C GLY A 176 6.64 11.97 16.40
N TYR A 177 6.81 12.54 15.21
CA TYR A 177 7.54 13.80 15.02
C TYR A 177 6.81 15.00 15.64
N ARG A 178 5.49 15.11 15.47
CA ARG A 178 4.68 16.19 16.08
C ARG A 178 4.75 16.17 17.60
N ARG A 179 4.72 14.98 18.20
CA ARG A 179 4.79 14.79 19.66
C ARG A 179 6.21 14.64 20.20
N ARG A 180 7.23 14.67 19.33
CA ARG A 180 8.64 14.42 19.69
C ARG A 180 8.82 13.10 20.48
N SER A 181 8.11 12.05 20.09
CA SER A 181 8.11 10.74 20.76
C SER A 181 9.05 9.76 20.04
N PRO A 182 10.24 9.44 20.60
CA PRO A 182 11.20 8.51 19.99
C PRO A 182 10.58 7.13 19.72
N ARG A 183 9.81 6.62 20.69
CA ARG A 183 9.14 5.31 20.59
C ARG A 183 8.16 5.24 19.42
N THR A 184 7.37 6.31 19.22
CA THR A 184 6.39 6.34 18.12
C THR A 184 7.08 6.48 16.76
N ILE A 185 8.18 7.25 16.70
CA ILE A 185 8.99 7.39 15.48
C ILE A 185 9.60 6.05 15.10
N LEU A 186 10.24 5.37 16.06
CA LEU A 186 10.83 4.05 15.84
C LEU A 186 9.75 3.05 15.40
N ALA A 187 8.59 3.01 16.07
CA ALA A 187 7.48 2.18 15.66
C ALA A 187 7.01 2.48 14.23
N GLY A 188 6.94 3.76 13.83
CA GLY A 188 6.59 4.14 12.46
C GLY A 188 7.58 3.64 11.42
N TRP A 189 8.88 3.69 11.70
CA TRP A 189 9.91 3.11 10.84
C TRP A 189 9.86 1.60 10.80
N LEU A 190 9.65 0.92 11.94
CA LEU A 190 9.52 -0.54 11.97
C LEU A 190 8.30 -1.02 11.19
N VAL A 191 7.17 -0.31 11.27
CA VAL A 191 5.97 -0.60 10.46
C VAL A 191 6.23 -0.35 8.97
N ALA A 192 6.98 0.70 8.61
CA ALA A 192 7.41 0.92 7.23
C ALA A 192 8.35 -0.19 6.73
N THR A 193 9.29 -0.64 7.56
CA THR A 193 10.19 -1.76 7.24
C THR A 193 9.40 -3.06 7.03
N TRP A 194 8.42 -3.34 7.89
CA TRP A 194 7.52 -4.48 7.75
C TRP A 194 6.70 -4.41 6.46
N GLN A 195 6.13 -3.24 6.14
CA GLN A 195 5.40 -3.02 4.89
C GLN A 195 6.29 -3.22 3.67
N PHE A 196 7.56 -2.78 3.73
CA PHE A 196 8.53 -2.98 2.67
C PHE A 196 8.86 -4.46 2.47
N SER A 197 9.00 -5.23 3.55
CA SER A 197 9.33 -6.66 3.47
C SER A 197 8.22 -7.54 2.92
N ILE A 198 7.00 -7.04 2.77
CA ILE A 198 5.91 -7.77 2.10
C ILE A 198 6.18 -7.87 0.59
N GLY A 199 6.73 -6.83 -0.03
CA GLY A 199 7.00 -6.85 -1.47
C GLY A 199 7.44 -5.50 -1.99
N PHE A 200 8.21 -5.52 -3.08
CA PHE A 200 8.72 -4.33 -3.76
C PHE A 200 7.62 -3.58 -4.52
N SER A 201 6.55 -4.25 -4.97
CA SER A 201 5.43 -3.60 -5.68
C SER A 201 4.88 -2.37 -4.94
N LEU A 202 4.75 -2.46 -3.60
CA LEU A 202 4.33 -1.33 -2.76
C LEU A 202 5.45 -0.81 -1.86
N GLY A 203 6.42 -1.65 -1.49
CA GLY A 203 7.58 -1.27 -0.70
C GLY A 203 8.45 -0.22 -1.39
N LEU A 204 8.72 -0.38 -2.68
CA LEU A 204 9.54 0.58 -3.44
C LEU A 204 8.85 1.96 -3.52
N PRO A 205 7.59 2.10 -3.96
CA PRO A 205 6.90 3.39 -3.91
C PRO A 205 6.84 3.99 -2.50
N LEU A 206 6.66 3.20 -1.45
CA LEU A 206 6.74 3.67 -0.06
C LEU A 206 8.13 4.22 0.27
N ALA A 207 9.21 3.55 -0.12
CA ALA A 207 10.58 4.02 0.11
C ALA A 207 10.80 5.40 -0.55
N TYR A 208 10.36 5.56 -1.80
CA TYR A 208 10.41 6.84 -2.51
C TYR A 208 9.53 7.91 -1.86
N LEU A 209 8.34 7.55 -1.38
CA LEU A 209 7.47 8.46 -0.64
C LEU A 209 8.12 8.96 0.66
N LEU A 210 8.75 8.05 1.42
CA LEU A 210 9.47 8.39 2.65
C LEU A 210 10.71 9.25 2.36
N ALA A 211 11.46 8.94 1.29
CA ALA A 211 12.61 9.73 0.85
C ALA A 211 12.19 11.14 0.42
N ALA A 212 11.17 11.27 -0.41
CA ALA A 212 10.61 12.56 -0.84
C ALA A 212 10.08 13.37 0.36
N GLY A 213 9.35 12.73 1.27
CA GLY A 213 8.89 13.35 2.51
C GLY A 213 10.05 13.82 3.39
N GLY A 214 11.09 12.99 3.54
CA GLY A 214 12.33 13.31 4.26
C GLY A 214 13.09 14.48 3.63
N MET A 215 13.13 14.55 2.30
CA MET A 215 13.71 15.68 1.56
C MET A 215 12.96 16.98 1.83
N VAL A 216 11.62 16.98 1.74
CA VAL A 216 10.79 18.15 2.06
C VAL A 216 11.00 18.62 3.50
N VAL A 217 11.08 17.69 4.46
CA VAL A 217 11.36 18.00 5.86
C VAL A 217 12.75 18.59 6.03
N THR A 218 13.76 18.02 5.37
CA THR A 218 15.16 18.49 5.42
C THR A 218 15.31 19.89 4.81
N ILE A 219 14.69 20.16 3.67
CA ILE A 219 14.65 21.50 3.05
C ILE A 219 13.98 22.49 4.01
N GLY A 220 12.85 22.11 4.60
CA GLY A 220 12.14 22.95 5.58
C GLY A 220 12.92 23.19 6.87
N TRP A 221 13.77 22.25 7.29
CA TRP A 221 14.69 22.38 8.41
C TRP A 221 15.85 23.33 8.08
N TRP A 222 16.42 23.21 6.87
CA TRP A 222 17.50 24.06 6.39
C TRP A 222 17.07 25.52 6.29
N ARG A 223 15.84 25.79 5.84
CA ARG A 223 15.25 27.14 5.73
C ARG A 223 14.85 27.78 7.08
N ARG A 224 14.94 27.07 8.20
CA ARG A 224 14.48 27.54 9.53
C ARG A 224 15.61 27.63 10.56
N ASP A 225 16.82 27.96 10.11
CA ASP A 225 18.01 28.08 10.96
C ASP A 225 18.40 26.77 11.68
N ARG A 226 18.06 25.61 11.08
CA ARG A 226 18.54 24.29 11.48
C ARG A 226 18.31 23.99 12.97
N PRO A 227 17.06 24.06 13.47
CA PRO A 227 16.78 23.85 14.89
C PRO A 227 17.24 22.45 15.30
N ARG A 228 17.96 22.34 16.42
CA ARG A 228 18.46 21.04 16.90
C ARG A 228 17.27 20.17 17.32
N PRO A 229 17.03 19.01 16.67
CA PRO A 229 16.02 18.09 17.14
C PRO A 229 16.40 17.54 18.51
N PRO A 230 15.43 17.18 19.37
CA PRO A 230 15.73 16.47 20.61
C PRO A 230 16.55 15.21 20.32
N ARG A 231 17.57 14.92 21.15
CA ARG A 231 18.48 13.77 20.94
C ARG A 231 17.73 12.46 20.69
N GLY A 232 16.70 12.17 21.48
CA GLY A 232 15.90 10.96 21.31
C GLY A 232 15.17 10.87 19.97
N VAL A 233 14.69 11.99 19.42
CA VAL A 233 14.06 12.04 18.09
C VAL A 233 15.09 11.74 17.02
N ALA A 234 16.28 12.35 17.09
CA ALA A 234 17.35 12.11 16.14
C ALA A 234 17.83 10.64 16.16
N ILE A 235 18.05 10.07 17.35
CA ILE A 235 18.46 8.67 17.51
C ILE A 235 17.39 7.72 16.97
N ALA A 236 16.11 7.94 17.31
CA ALA A 236 15.04 7.08 16.81
C ALA A 236 14.85 7.17 15.29
N SER A 237 14.98 8.36 14.70
CA SER A 237 14.98 8.52 13.25
C SER A 237 16.16 7.81 12.62
N ALA A 238 17.38 8.01 13.12
CA ALA A 238 18.58 7.39 12.57
C ALA A 238 18.52 5.86 12.67
N ALA A 239 18.15 5.32 13.83
CA ALA A 239 17.97 3.89 14.02
C ALA A 239 16.88 3.30 13.11
N GLY A 240 15.74 3.98 13.00
CA GLY A 240 14.64 3.57 12.12
C GLY A 240 15.00 3.59 10.65
N MET A 241 15.62 4.68 10.17
CA MET A 241 16.11 4.80 8.79
C MET A 241 17.19 3.77 8.46
N LEU A 242 18.12 3.54 9.39
CA LEU A 242 19.16 2.52 9.24
C LEU A 242 18.55 1.13 9.15
N CYS A 243 17.60 0.81 10.03
CA CYS A 243 16.87 -0.47 9.99
C CYS A 243 16.14 -0.66 8.66
N PHE A 244 15.40 0.36 8.20
CA PHE A 244 14.70 0.33 6.92
C PHE A 244 15.66 0.11 5.75
N ALA A 245 16.74 0.90 5.67
CA ALA A 245 17.73 0.80 4.59
C ALA A 245 18.47 -0.54 4.61
N LEU A 246 18.83 -1.06 5.79
CA LEU A 246 19.48 -2.35 5.94
C LEU A 246 18.58 -3.48 5.46
N VAL A 247 17.33 -3.53 5.93
CA VAL A 247 16.36 -4.57 5.52
C VAL A 247 16.06 -4.45 4.03
N ALA A 248 15.84 -3.25 3.51
CA ALA A 248 15.61 -3.04 2.09
C ALA A 248 16.79 -3.51 1.23
N GLY A 249 18.02 -3.17 1.63
CA GLY A 249 19.23 -3.61 0.94
C GLY A 249 19.46 -5.12 1.03
N LEU A 250 19.19 -5.74 2.18
CA LEU A 250 19.31 -7.20 2.35
C LEU A 250 18.27 -7.95 1.51
N LEU A 251 17.02 -7.50 1.51
CA LEU A 251 15.95 -8.11 0.72
C LEU A 251 16.13 -7.87 -0.78
N ALA A 252 16.78 -6.78 -1.21
CA ALA A 252 17.02 -6.53 -2.62
C ALA A 252 18.07 -7.47 -3.24
N ARG A 253 19.00 -8.01 -2.43
CA ARG A 253 20.13 -8.82 -2.93
C ARG A 253 19.70 -10.05 -3.75
N PRO A 254 18.78 -10.92 -3.28
CA PRO A 254 18.34 -12.07 -4.07
C PRO A 254 17.68 -11.67 -5.39
N TYR A 255 16.89 -10.59 -5.41
CA TYR A 255 16.26 -10.09 -6.63
C TYR A 255 17.29 -9.58 -7.63
N MET A 256 18.32 -8.86 -7.17
CA MET A 256 19.41 -8.44 -8.07
C MET A 256 20.17 -9.65 -8.63
N ARG A 257 20.46 -10.68 -7.81
CA ARG A 257 21.08 -11.93 -8.29
C ARG A 257 20.23 -12.63 -9.33
N VAL A 258 18.90 -12.65 -9.16
CA VAL A 258 17.98 -13.20 -10.17
C VAL A 258 18.08 -12.39 -11.45
N LEU A 259 18.03 -11.06 -11.40
CA LEU A 259 18.12 -10.22 -12.60
C LEU A 259 19.47 -10.31 -13.33
N ASP A 260 20.57 -10.50 -12.59
CA ASP A 260 21.91 -10.64 -13.14
C ASP A 260 22.09 -12.02 -13.83
N ASN A 261 21.56 -13.09 -13.23
CA ASN A 261 21.70 -14.46 -13.73
C ASN A 261 20.62 -14.84 -14.76
N HIS A 262 19.46 -14.17 -14.71
CA HIS A 262 18.29 -14.39 -15.54
C HIS A 262 17.83 -13.08 -16.18
N PRO A 263 18.54 -12.57 -17.20
CA PRO A 263 18.15 -11.34 -17.89
C PRO A 263 16.71 -11.39 -18.45
N GLU A 264 16.20 -12.58 -18.77
CA GLU A 264 14.81 -12.82 -19.17
C GLU A 264 13.77 -12.51 -18.09
N ALA A 265 14.17 -12.43 -16.82
CA ALA A 265 13.30 -12.03 -15.71
C ALA A 265 13.14 -10.50 -15.60
N GLN A 266 13.95 -9.73 -16.35
CA GLN A 266 13.79 -8.28 -16.45
C GLN A 266 12.45 -7.97 -17.11
N ARG A 267 11.74 -6.98 -16.58
CA ARG A 267 10.48 -6.51 -17.16
C ARG A 267 10.82 -5.54 -18.24
N THR A 268 10.45 -5.83 -19.49
CA THR A 268 10.79 -4.95 -20.60
C THR A 268 9.85 -3.74 -20.67
N ILE A 269 10.19 -2.79 -21.52
CA ILE A 269 9.32 -1.65 -21.80
C ILE A 269 8.00 -2.14 -22.41
N GLU A 270 8.06 -3.18 -23.23
CA GLU A 270 6.90 -3.83 -23.85
C GLU A 270 6.00 -4.49 -22.80
N ASP A 271 6.58 -5.17 -21.81
CA ASP A 271 5.82 -5.75 -20.70
C ASP A 271 5.04 -4.67 -19.95
N VAL A 272 5.72 -3.58 -19.57
CA VAL A 272 5.08 -2.49 -18.82
C VAL A 272 3.98 -1.82 -19.66
N ALA A 273 4.21 -1.63 -20.95
CA ALA A 273 3.23 -1.06 -21.86
C ALA A 273 1.98 -1.94 -22.00
N ALA A 274 2.13 -3.26 -21.94
CA ALA A 274 0.99 -4.20 -21.99
C ALA A 274 0.05 -4.07 -20.77
N PHE A 275 0.59 -3.66 -19.61
CA PHE A 275 -0.18 -3.36 -18.39
C PHE A 275 -0.51 -1.86 -18.24
N SER A 276 -0.13 -1.03 -19.20
CA SER A 276 -0.44 0.39 -19.23
C SER A 276 -1.69 0.63 -20.06
N GLY A 277 -2.34 1.76 -19.88
CA GLY A 277 -3.43 2.10 -20.78
C GLY A 277 -4.02 3.50 -20.61
N PRO A 278 -5.10 3.75 -21.34
CA PRO A 278 -5.60 5.10 -21.58
C PRO A 278 -6.33 5.68 -20.36
N PRO A 279 -6.48 7.02 -20.27
CA PRO A 279 -7.12 7.66 -19.13
C PRO A 279 -8.55 7.20 -18.79
N TYR A 280 -9.27 6.56 -19.72
CA TYR A 280 -10.62 6.05 -19.46
C TYR A 280 -10.62 4.85 -18.49
N GLU A 281 -9.47 4.23 -18.19
CA GLU A 281 -9.32 3.20 -17.15
C GLU A 281 -9.86 3.64 -15.78
N PHE A 282 -9.78 4.94 -15.47
CA PHE A 282 -10.36 5.51 -14.25
C PHE A 282 -11.89 5.50 -14.22
N LEU A 283 -12.55 5.17 -15.34
CA LEU A 283 -13.99 5.04 -15.47
C LEU A 283 -14.43 3.57 -15.52
N VAL A 284 -13.50 2.62 -15.61
CA VAL A 284 -13.81 1.19 -15.70
C VAL A 284 -13.80 0.58 -14.31
N ALA A 285 -14.95 0.08 -13.88
CA ALA A 285 -15.09 -0.64 -12.63
C ALA A 285 -14.93 -2.16 -12.82
N SER A 286 -14.56 -2.83 -11.73
CA SER A 286 -14.56 -4.28 -11.59
C SER A 286 -15.84 -4.91 -12.13
N GLN A 287 -15.72 -6.07 -12.78
CA GLN A 287 -16.88 -6.87 -13.17
C GLN A 287 -17.68 -7.36 -11.95
N ASP A 288 -16.99 -7.58 -10.82
CA ASP A 288 -17.59 -8.05 -9.56
C ASP A 288 -18.28 -6.93 -8.78
N SER A 289 -18.11 -5.67 -9.23
CA SER A 289 -18.83 -4.54 -8.65
C SER A 289 -20.34 -4.64 -8.95
N ARG A 290 -21.13 -4.91 -7.91
CA ARG A 290 -22.60 -5.01 -8.02
C ARG A 290 -23.27 -3.77 -8.64
N LEU A 291 -22.72 -2.59 -8.40
CA LEU A 291 -23.31 -1.32 -8.85
C LEU A 291 -22.73 -0.84 -10.18
N TRP A 292 -21.41 -0.97 -10.36
CA TRP A 292 -20.70 -0.36 -11.49
C TRP A 292 -20.31 -1.36 -12.57
N GLY A 293 -20.32 -2.66 -12.27
CA GLY A 293 -19.87 -3.72 -13.16
C GLY A 293 -20.65 -3.75 -14.48
N ALA A 294 -21.98 -3.70 -14.42
CA ALA A 294 -22.82 -3.63 -15.61
C ALA A 294 -22.72 -2.27 -16.32
N ALA A 295 -22.64 -1.17 -15.56
CA ALA A 295 -22.63 0.19 -16.10
C ALA A 295 -21.38 0.50 -16.93
N THR A 296 -20.24 -0.12 -16.62
CA THR A 296 -18.96 0.12 -17.30
C THR A 296 -18.53 -1.05 -18.19
N ALA A 297 -19.42 -2.02 -18.46
CA ALA A 297 -19.09 -3.24 -19.18
C ALA A 297 -18.53 -2.97 -20.59
N GLY A 298 -19.18 -2.10 -21.37
CA GLY A 298 -18.73 -1.78 -22.72
C GLY A 298 -17.36 -1.09 -22.78
N LEU A 299 -16.96 -0.36 -21.72
CA LEU A 299 -15.60 0.19 -21.62
C LEU A 299 -14.57 -0.88 -21.24
N ARG A 300 -14.97 -1.87 -20.45
CA ARG A 300 -14.10 -2.96 -19.99
C ARG A 300 -13.70 -3.90 -21.12
N GLU A 301 -14.58 -4.11 -22.09
CA GLU A 301 -14.31 -4.95 -23.28
C GLU A 301 -13.13 -4.44 -24.13
N HIS A 302 -12.73 -3.17 -23.96
CA HIS A 302 -11.58 -2.58 -24.64
C HIS A 302 -10.26 -2.73 -23.87
N LEU A 303 -10.28 -3.29 -22.67
CA LEU A 303 -9.07 -3.53 -21.87
C LEU A 303 -8.43 -4.86 -22.23
N ASN A 304 -7.10 -4.87 -22.29
CA ASN A 304 -6.32 -6.07 -22.60
C ASN A 304 -6.06 -6.91 -21.35
N VAL A 305 -5.85 -6.26 -20.20
CA VAL A 305 -5.58 -6.90 -18.91
C VAL A 305 -6.53 -6.31 -17.88
N VAL A 306 -7.77 -6.80 -17.87
CA VAL A 306 -8.89 -6.23 -17.12
C VAL A 306 -8.55 -5.93 -15.65
N PRO A 307 -8.01 -6.86 -14.83
CA PRO A 307 -7.79 -6.56 -13.41
C PRO A 307 -6.74 -5.49 -13.14
N GLU A 308 -5.71 -5.44 -13.99
CA GLU A 308 -4.58 -4.53 -13.81
C GLU A 308 -4.83 -3.13 -14.41
N GLN A 309 -5.77 -3.01 -15.36
CA GLN A 309 -6.17 -1.77 -16.04
C GLN A 309 -7.48 -1.17 -15.51
N THR A 310 -8.19 -1.83 -14.60
CA THR A 310 -9.42 -1.31 -14.00
C THR A 310 -9.07 -0.36 -12.85
N LEU A 311 -9.01 0.95 -13.11
CA LEU A 311 -8.52 1.97 -12.16
C LEU A 311 -9.62 2.79 -11.45
N PHE A 312 -10.88 2.38 -11.53
CA PHE A 312 -11.99 3.16 -10.99
C PHE A 312 -11.93 3.32 -9.45
N PRO A 313 -11.83 4.56 -8.92
CA PRO A 313 -11.72 4.80 -7.48
C PRO A 313 -13.08 4.81 -6.76
N GLY A 314 -14.20 4.74 -7.48
CA GLY A 314 -15.56 4.89 -6.93
C GLY A 314 -16.09 6.33 -6.95
N LEU A 315 -17.28 6.55 -7.54
CA LEU A 315 -17.86 7.89 -7.66
C LEU A 315 -18.12 8.57 -6.32
N ALA A 316 -18.58 7.83 -5.30
CA ALA A 316 -18.82 8.39 -3.97
C ALA A 316 -17.53 8.90 -3.33
N ILE A 317 -16.44 8.13 -3.44
CA ILE A 317 -15.11 8.49 -2.95
C ILE A 317 -14.60 9.72 -3.71
N LEU A 318 -14.73 9.73 -5.04
CA LEU A 318 -14.30 10.83 -5.89
C LEU A 318 -15.08 12.12 -5.58
N ALA A 319 -16.40 12.06 -5.50
CA ALA A 319 -17.25 13.22 -5.19
C ALA A 319 -16.93 13.81 -3.81
N LEU A 320 -16.81 12.95 -2.79
CA LEU A 320 -16.40 13.38 -1.44
C LEU A 320 -14.97 13.94 -1.44
N ALA A 321 -14.04 13.36 -2.19
CA ALA A 321 -12.67 13.87 -2.28
C ALA A 321 -12.63 15.26 -2.92
N ILE A 322 -13.35 15.47 -4.03
CA ILE A 322 -13.48 16.78 -4.70
C ILE A 322 -14.09 17.79 -3.73
N ALA A 323 -15.19 17.45 -3.04
CA ALA A 323 -15.76 18.30 -2.00
C ALA A 323 -14.71 18.59 -0.89
N GLY A 324 -13.94 17.58 -0.48
CA GLY A 324 -12.93 17.68 0.57
C GLY A 324 -11.81 18.67 0.25
N VAL A 325 -11.47 18.81 -1.04
CA VAL A 325 -10.54 19.84 -1.52
C VAL A 325 -11.03 21.25 -1.22
N TRP A 326 -12.34 21.49 -1.10
CA TRP A 326 -12.96 22.81 -0.87
C TRP A 326 -13.50 23.00 0.56
N ILE A 327 -14.32 22.08 1.04
CA ILE A 327 -15.05 22.21 2.32
C ILE A 327 -14.39 21.48 3.49
N GLY A 328 -13.39 20.62 3.25
CA GLY A 328 -12.72 19.82 4.28
C GLY A 328 -11.83 20.61 5.24
N THR A 329 -12.37 21.54 6.01
CA THR A 329 -11.63 22.47 6.87
C THR A 329 -10.91 21.80 8.04
N ALA A 330 -11.27 20.56 8.37
CA ALA A 330 -10.56 19.72 9.33
C ALA A 330 -9.08 19.48 8.93
N LEU A 331 -8.82 19.41 7.62
CA LEU A 331 -7.47 19.31 7.07
C LEU A 331 -6.91 20.70 6.78
N GLN A 332 -5.64 20.91 7.11
CA GLN A 332 -4.97 22.16 6.76
C GLN A 332 -4.99 22.40 5.25
N ARG A 333 -5.17 23.67 4.83
CA ARG A 333 -5.20 24.05 3.40
C ARG A 333 -4.00 23.51 2.60
N ARG A 334 -2.80 23.53 3.20
CA ARG A 334 -1.57 23.00 2.55
C ARG A 334 -1.62 21.49 2.38
N VAL A 335 -2.14 20.76 3.38
CA VAL A 335 -2.31 19.29 3.31
C VAL A 335 -3.35 18.94 2.25
N ARG A 336 -4.49 19.64 2.20
CA ARG A 336 -5.51 19.43 1.16
C ARG A 336 -4.97 19.62 -0.25
N ARG A 337 -4.29 20.74 -0.49
CA ARG A 337 -3.67 21.01 -1.80
C ARG A 337 -2.59 19.99 -2.13
N GLY A 338 -1.75 19.63 -1.16
CA GLY A 338 -0.74 18.61 -1.32
C GLY A 338 -1.34 17.24 -1.69
N LEU A 339 -2.40 16.83 -0.99
CA LEU A 339 -3.13 15.59 -1.30
C LEU A 339 -3.77 15.64 -2.68
N ALA A 340 -4.38 16.76 -3.08
CA ALA A 340 -4.98 16.91 -4.41
C ALA A 340 -3.93 16.81 -5.53
N VAL A 341 -2.80 17.52 -5.38
CA VAL A 341 -1.68 17.45 -6.32
C VAL A 341 -1.07 16.06 -6.36
N ALA A 342 -0.86 15.43 -5.20
CA ALA A 342 -0.34 14.06 -5.12
C ALA A 342 -1.30 13.06 -5.77
N THR A 343 -2.62 13.19 -5.54
CA THR A 343 -3.64 12.36 -6.17
C THR A 343 -3.52 12.43 -7.68
N LEU A 344 -3.47 13.64 -8.26
CA LEU A 344 -3.36 13.81 -9.70
C LEU A 344 -2.04 13.27 -10.24
N ALA A 345 -0.92 13.61 -9.59
CA ALA A 345 0.40 13.16 -10.03
C ALA A 345 0.52 11.62 -10.01
N ILE A 346 0.07 10.97 -8.94
CA ILE A 346 0.13 9.51 -8.81
C ILE A 346 -0.87 8.83 -9.75
N ALA A 347 -2.07 9.39 -9.95
CA ALA A 347 -3.03 8.89 -10.93
C ALA A 347 -2.44 8.94 -12.36
N ILE A 348 -1.77 10.02 -12.73
CA ILE A 348 -1.12 10.10 -14.04
C ILE A 348 0.03 9.07 -14.13
N LEU A 349 0.80 8.88 -13.05
CA LEU A 349 1.82 7.83 -13.00
C LEU A 349 1.23 6.41 -13.10
N SER A 350 0.04 6.16 -12.58
CA SER A 350 -0.58 4.83 -12.62
C SER A 350 -1.08 4.42 -14.00
N LEU A 351 -1.19 5.35 -14.95
CA LEU A 351 -1.51 5.05 -16.36
C LEU A 351 -0.36 4.36 -17.10
N GLY A 352 0.85 4.35 -16.52
CA GLY A 352 2.01 3.75 -17.16
C GLY A 352 2.52 4.57 -18.33
N PHE A 353 2.87 3.94 -19.45
CA PHE A 353 3.23 4.65 -20.69
C PHE A 353 2.76 3.90 -21.94
N GLU A 354 2.68 4.63 -23.05
CA GLU A 354 2.21 4.13 -24.35
C GLU A 354 3.36 4.01 -25.36
N LEU A 355 3.46 2.87 -26.06
CA LEU A 355 4.52 2.63 -27.06
C LEU A 355 4.29 3.38 -28.38
N ASN A 356 3.03 3.46 -28.82
CA ASN A 356 2.65 4.05 -30.12
C ASN A 356 2.35 5.55 -30.04
N GLY A 357 2.34 6.09 -28.82
CA GLY A 357 2.21 7.51 -28.54
C GLY A 357 3.56 8.17 -28.24
N VAL A 358 3.52 9.39 -27.74
CA VAL A 358 4.73 10.08 -27.28
C VAL A 358 5.10 9.52 -25.90
N GLY A 359 5.67 8.32 -25.83
CA GLY A 359 5.90 7.58 -24.57
C GLY A 359 6.67 8.35 -23.48
N TRP A 360 7.43 9.41 -23.84
CA TRP A 360 8.09 10.35 -22.93
C TRP A 360 7.15 11.33 -22.21
N LEU A 361 5.95 11.56 -22.75
CA LEU A 361 4.92 12.41 -22.14
C LEU A 361 4.21 11.73 -20.97
N TYR A 362 4.40 10.42 -20.81
CA TYR A 362 3.87 9.67 -19.67
C TYR A 362 4.88 9.63 -18.52
N PRO A 363 4.53 10.15 -17.33
CA PRO A 363 5.52 10.39 -16.31
C PRO A 363 6.11 9.12 -15.69
N TYR A 364 5.44 7.96 -15.84
CA TYR A 364 5.93 6.68 -15.31
C TYR A 364 7.24 6.24 -15.97
N ARG A 365 7.43 6.55 -17.26
CA ARG A 365 8.65 6.21 -18.00
C ARG A 365 9.90 6.82 -17.35
N TRP A 366 9.81 8.04 -16.82
CA TRP A 366 10.93 8.66 -16.10
C TRP A 366 11.28 7.90 -14.82
N LEU A 367 10.29 7.35 -14.11
CA LEU A 367 10.55 6.52 -12.94
C LEU A 367 11.25 5.23 -13.37
N TYR A 368 10.70 4.55 -14.38
CA TYR A 368 11.21 3.30 -14.92
C TYR A 368 12.66 3.42 -15.44
N GLU A 369 12.99 4.48 -16.17
CA GLU A 369 14.31 4.65 -16.79
C GLU A 369 15.35 5.30 -15.86
N LEU A 370 14.96 6.24 -14.99
CA LEU A 370 15.91 7.05 -14.21
C LEU A 370 16.07 6.60 -12.76
N LEU A 371 15.05 5.99 -12.16
CA LEU A 371 15.04 5.73 -10.74
C LEU A 371 15.36 4.26 -10.42
N PRO A 372 16.33 3.98 -9.54
CA PRO A 372 16.72 2.62 -9.18
C PRO A 372 15.53 1.77 -8.69
N GLY A 373 15.44 0.55 -9.21
CA GLY A 373 14.47 -0.48 -8.83
C GLY A 373 13.13 -0.44 -9.56
N TRP A 374 12.77 0.66 -10.24
CA TRP A 374 11.46 0.78 -10.91
C TRP A 374 11.28 -0.15 -12.11
N GLN A 375 12.37 -0.64 -12.70
CA GLN A 375 12.36 -1.71 -13.70
C GLN A 375 11.79 -3.04 -13.14
N GLY A 376 11.74 -3.21 -11.82
CA GLY A 376 11.08 -4.35 -11.19
C GLY A 376 9.56 -4.26 -11.14
N ILE A 377 8.95 -3.09 -11.42
CA ILE A 377 7.50 -2.89 -11.37
C ILE A 377 6.93 -2.90 -12.78
N ARG A 378 6.36 -4.05 -13.17
CA ARG A 378 5.69 -4.21 -14.48
C ARG A 378 4.28 -3.64 -14.57
N VAL A 379 3.60 -3.41 -13.44
CA VAL A 379 2.20 -2.93 -13.42
C VAL A 379 2.12 -1.56 -12.75
N PRO A 380 2.11 -0.47 -13.54
CA PRO A 380 1.99 0.90 -13.02
C PRO A 380 0.69 1.16 -12.25
N GLY A 381 -0.40 0.48 -12.63
CA GLY A 381 -1.72 0.58 -12.00
C GLY A 381 -1.70 0.37 -10.48
N ARG A 382 -0.74 -0.41 -9.96
CA ARG A 382 -0.58 -0.67 -8.51
C ARG A 382 -0.25 0.59 -7.70
N LEU A 383 0.31 1.63 -8.33
CA LEU A 383 0.49 2.95 -7.73
C LEU A 383 -0.83 3.60 -7.32
N HIS A 384 -1.95 3.17 -7.91
CA HIS A 384 -3.27 3.67 -7.56
C HIS A 384 -3.67 3.40 -6.10
N THR A 385 -2.98 2.50 -5.40
CA THR A 385 -3.01 2.39 -3.92
C THR A 385 -2.78 3.74 -3.24
N PHE A 386 -1.82 4.52 -3.71
CA PHE A 386 -1.48 5.81 -3.09
C PHE A 386 -2.47 6.90 -3.52
N THR A 387 -3.02 6.81 -4.73
CA THR A 387 -4.12 7.67 -5.21
C THR A 387 -5.36 7.48 -4.33
N THR A 388 -5.78 6.24 -4.12
CA THR A 388 -6.95 5.91 -3.26
C THR A 388 -6.75 6.34 -1.83
N LEU A 389 -5.53 6.22 -1.26
CA LEU A 389 -5.23 6.76 0.06
C LEU A 389 -5.42 8.28 0.11
N CYS A 390 -4.92 9.01 -0.88
CA CYS A 390 -5.08 10.47 -0.93
C CYS A 390 -6.56 10.88 -1.07
N LEU A 391 -7.31 10.19 -1.94
CA LEU A 391 -8.75 10.39 -2.12
C LEU A 391 -9.52 10.10 -0.82
N ALA A 392 -9.21 9.01 -0.14
CA ALA A 392 -9.84 8.64 1.13
C ALA A 392 -9.64 9.69 2.22
N LEU A 393 -8.44 10.28 2.32
CA LEU A 393 -8.14 11.36 3.27
C LEU A 393 -8.91 12.65 2.92
N LEU A 394 -9.00 13.00 1.63
CA LEU A 394 -9.80 14.15 1.19
C LEU A 394 -11.29 13.94 1.45
N ALA A 395 -11.81 12.75 1.13
CA ALA A 395 -13.20 12.35 1.38
C ALA A 395 -13.57 12.44 2.86
N ALA A 396 -12.67 12.01 3.75
CA ALA A 396 -12.83 12.14 5.19
C ALA A 396 -12.95 13.59 5.66
N GLY A 397 -12.21 14.50 5.02
CA GLY A 397 -12.32 15.94 5.24
C GLY A 397 -13.72 16.47 4.90
N ALA A 398 -14.28 16.07 3.76
CA ALA A 398 -15.65 16.44 3.37
C ALA A 398 -16.69 15.83 4.30
N ALA A 399 -16.60 14.53 4.57
CA ALA A 399 -17.55 13.84 5.43
C ALA A 399 -17.67 14.50 6.80
N GLN A 400 -16.55 14.89 7.40
CA GLN A 400 -16.58 15.65 8.65
C GLN A 400 -17.21 17.04 8.51
N ALA A 401 -17.03 17.72 7.38
CA ALA A 401 -17.64 19.04 7.18
C ALA A 401 -19.17 18.96 7.02
N LEU A 402 -19.70 17.80 6.66
CA LEU A 402 -21.12 17.54 6.44
C LEU A 402 -21.85 16.98 7.68
N THR A 403 -21.12 16.71 8.77
CA THR A 403 -21.62 16.14 10.04
C THR A 403 -21.22 16.99 11.22
#